data_AF-A0A0Q5YJ13-F1
#
_entry.id   AF-A0A0Q5YJ13-F1
#
_cell.length_a   1.000
_cell.length_b   1.000
_cell.length_c   1.000
_cell.angle_alpha   90.00
_cell.angle_beta   90.00
_cell.angle_gamma   90.00
#
_symmetry.space_group_name_H-M   'P 1'
#
loop_
_entity.id
_entity.type
_entity.pdbx_description
1 polymer ?
#
loop_
_entity_poly.entity_id
_entity_poly.type
_entity_poly.pdbx_seq_one_letter_code
_entity_poly.pdbx_strand_id
1 'polypeptide(L)'
;MSVGNKSVLNKILRDNPAEISTYLTEKFRENNPESARKALNVVMHAQNVQILARDAGLRRDALYRTFGGRIDPHLSRTLKLFGALNVKARIVPETDSSEAIAASLSEAFDREKPAMAILGLSEVVKSENVSALALRLGIMRTTVYKTFGGTVDPQLHRVLNLFAALKVRLTIEPTTRPKIRAPRPKLGRPPKVQLSDSVDG
;
A
#
# COMPACT_ATOMS: atom_id res chain seq x y z
N MET A 1 0.12 -5.23 21.62
CA MET A 1 -0.72 -6.31 21.07
C MET A 1 -0.19 -7.64 21.59
N SER A 2 -1.02 -8.42 22.29
CA SER A 2 -0.63 -9.73 22.82
C SER A 2 -0.25 -10.70 21.69
N VAL A 3 0.71 -11.61 21.96
CA VAL A 3 1.24 -12.60 21.00
C VAL A 3 0.14 -13.46 20.39
N GLY A 4 -0.91 -13.79 21.15
CA GLY A 4 -2.06 -14.58 20.68
C GLY A 4 -2.85 -13.90 19.55
N ASN A 5 -3.05 -12.59 19.62
CA ASN A 5 -3.82 -11.84 18.61
C ASN A 5 -3.06 -11.73 17.28
N LYS A 6 -1.72 -11.62 17.34
CA LYS A 6 -0.87 -11.56 16.14
C LYS A 6 -0.84 -12.87 15.36
N SER A 7 -0.83 -14.02 16.03
CA SER A 7 -0.83 -15.34 15.39
C SER A 7 -2.14 -15.59 14.61
N VAL A 8 -3.27 -15.22 15.21
CA VAL A 8 -4.61 -15.32 14.59
C VAL A 8 -4.69 -14.43 13.34
N LEU A 9 -4.29 -13.15 13.44
CA LEU A 9 -4.28 -12.23 12.31
C LEU A 9 -3.41 -12.74 11.16
N ASN A 10 -2.21 -13.27 11.45
CA ASN A 10 -1.36 -13.83 10.40
C ASN A 10 -2.02 -14.96 9.63
N LYS A 11 -2.80 -15.82 10.31
CA LYS A 11 -3.51 -16.93 9.66
C LYS A 11 -4.66 -16.43 8.77
N ILE A 12 -5.41 -15.42 9.24
CA ILE A 12 -6.54 -14.82 8.52
C ILE A 12 -6.07 -14.10 7.24
N LEU A 13 -5.00 -13.32 7.35
CA LEU A 13 -4.53 -12.43 6.28
C LEU A 13 -3.64 -13.11 5.23
N ARG A 14 -3.20 -14.35 5.47
CA ARG A 14 -2.27 -15.04 4.58
C ARG A 14 -2.96 -15.46 3.28
N ASP A 15 -2.43 -15.02 2.16
CA ASP A 15 -2.90 -15.39 0.81
C ASP A 15 -4.42 -15.19 0.62
N ASN A 16 -5.02 -14.25 1.35
CA ASN A 16 -6.45 -14.02 1.39
C ASN A 16 -6.77 -12.55 1.04
N PRO A 17 -6.92 -12.22 -0.26
CA PRO A 17 -7.20 -10.85 -0.70
C PRO A 17 -8.46 -10.24 -0.08
N ALA A 18 -9.50 -11.05 0.19
CA ALA A 18 -10.73 -10.57 0.81
C ALA A 18 -10.46 -10.06 2.23
N GLU A 19 -9.83 -10.86 3.08
CA GLU A 19 -9.50 -10.46 4.46
C GLU A 19 -8.47 -9.33 4.51
N ILE A 20 -7.48 -9.36 3.61
CA ILE A 20 -6.51 -8.25 3.46
C ILE A 20 -7.26 -6.96 3.12
N SER A 21 -8.22 -7.00 2.18
CA SER A 21 -8.95 -5.82 1.75
C SER A 21 -9.83 -5.23 2.85
N THR A 22 -10.54 -6.07 3.61
CA THR A 22 -11.32 -5.65 4.78
C THR A 22 -10.41 -5.02 5.84
N TYR A 23 -9.32 -5.70 6.20
CA TYR A 23 -8.39 -5.23 7.22
C TYR A 23 -7.71 -3.91 6.83
N LEU A 24 -7.23 -3.77 5.60
CA LEU A 24 -6.60 -2.54 5.15
C LEU A 24 -7.62 -1.41 5.00
N THR A 25 -8.82 -1.67 4.49
CA THR A 25 -9.90 -0.65 4.41
C THR A 25 -10.22 -0.07 5.79
N GLU A 26 -10.34 -0.93 6.80
CA GLU A 26 -10.52 -0.49 8.19
C GLU A 26 -9.37 0.40 8.65
N LYS A 27 -8.11 0.00 8.41
CA LYS A 27 -6.94 0.71 8.91
C LYS A 27 -6.61 2.00 8.16
N PHE A 28 -7.10 2.15 6.93
CA PHE A 28 -6.96 3.36 6.12
C PHE A 28 -8.14 4.33 6.27
N ARG A 29 -9.23 3.94 6.98
CA ARG A 29 -10.48 4.72 7.08
C ARG A 29 -10.25 6.20 7.42
N GLU A 30 -9.43 6.48 8.43
CA GLU A 30 -9.20 7.83 8.96
C GLU A 30 -8.07 8.59 8.25
N ASN A 31 -7.59 8.10 7.10
CA ASN A 31 -6.41 8.63 6.39
C ASN A 31 -5.17 8.80 7.32
N ASN A 32 -5.08 8.01 8.39
CA ASN A 32 -4.01 8.14 9.38
C ASN A 32 -2.73 7.43 8.91
N PRO A 33 -1.60 8.15 8.69
CA PRO A 33 -0.39 7.55 8.14
C PRO A 33 0.23 6.46 9.02
N GLU A 34 0.16 6.63 10.34
CA GLU A 34 0.73 5.68 11.30
C GLU A 34 -0.07 4.37 11.33
N SER A 35 -1.40 4.47 11.31
CA SER A 35 -2.32 3.32 11.18
C SER A 35 -2.08 2.57 9.88
N ALA A 36 -2.02 3.29 8.75
CA ALA A 36 -1.72 2.72 7.44
C ALA A 36 -0.38 1.98 7.44
N ARG A 37 0.70 2.61 7.93
CA ARG A 37 2.03 2.00 7.99
C ARG A 37 2.07 0.75 8.86
N LYS A 38 1.41 0.76 10.03
CA LYS A 38 1.28 -0.43 10.89
C LYS A 38 0.51 -1.54 10.19
N ALA A 39 -0.57 -1.21 9.49
CA ALA A 39 -1.38 -2.18 8.77
C ALA A 39 -0.61 -2.85 7.62
N LEU A 40 0.13 -2.06 6.82
CA LEU A 40 1.01 -2.59 5.77
C LEU A 40 2.09 -3.52 6.34
N ASN A 41 2.64 -3.19 7.51
CA ASN A 41 3.58 -4.07 8.21
C ASN A 41 2.96 -5.40 8.61
N VAL A 42 1.78 -5.37 9.23
CA VAL A 42 1.04 -6.59 9.63
C VAL A 42 0.76 -7.48 8.42
N VAL A 43 0.20 -6.91 7.35
CA VAL A 43 -0.12 -7.67 6.14
C VAL A 43 1.12 -8.26 5.49
N MET A 44 2.21 -7.49 5.36
CA MET A 44 3.48 -7.99 4.80
C MET A 44 3.99 -9.21 5.59
N HIS A 45 4.00 -9.13 6.93
CA HIS A 45 4.48 -10.21 7.78
C HIS A 45 3.60 -11.46 7.77
N ALA A 46 2.32 -11.34 7.42
CA ALA A 46 1.41 -12.48 7.26
C ALA A 46 1.71 -13.32 6.00
N GLN A 47 2.44 -12.77 5.02
CA GLN A 47 2.72 -13.45 3.76
C GLN A 47 4.06 -14.21 3.76
N ASN A 48 4.27 -15.05 2.74
CA ASN A 48 5.62 -15.47 2.37
C ASN A 48 6.37 -14.29 1.74
N VAL A 49 7.19 -13.62 2.55
CA VAL A 49 7.86 -12.36 2.20
C VAL A 49 8.80 -12.49 0.99
N GLN A 50 9.40 -13.66 0.77
CA GLN A 50 10.26 -13.87 -0.41
C GLN A 50 9.44 -13.83 -1.70
N ILE A 51 8.28 -14.48 -1.71
CA ILE A 51 7.40 -14.46 -2.88
C ILE A 51 6.77 -13.08 -3.03
N LEU A 52 6.30 -12.48 -1.93
CA LEU A 52 5.73 -11.14 -1.94
C LEU A 52 6.69 -10.10 -2.51
N ALA A 53 7.98 -10.18 -2.15
CA ALA A 53 9.00 -9.28 -2.67
C ALA A 53 9.19 -9.45 -4.18
N ARG A 54 9.33 -10.70 -4.65
CA ARG A 54 9.44 -11.01 -6.08
C ARG A 54 8.24 -10.47 -6.87
N ASP A 55 7.05 -10.74 -6.37
CA ASP A 55 5.78 -10.33 -6.95
C ASP A 55 5.63 -8.80 -7.02
N ALA A 56 6.13 -8.09 -6.00
CA ALA A 56 6.17 -6.63 -5.96
C ALA A 56 7.29 -6.02 -6.82
N GLY A 57 8.14 -6.84 -7.44
CA GLY A 57 9.33 -6.38 -8.16
C GLY A 57 10.35 -5.71 -7.24
N LEU A 58 10.45 -6.17 -5.99
CA LEU A 58 11.35 -5.65 -4.97
C LEU A 58 12.31 -6.74 -4.48
N ARG A 59 13.52 -6.34 -4.07
CA ARG A 59 14.38 -7.23 -3.27
C ARG A 59 13.76 -7.45 -1.89
N ARG A 60 13.97 -8.63 -1.31
CA ARG A 60 13.40 -9.02 0.00
C ARG A 60 13.79 -8.07 1.14
N ASP A 61 15.04 -7.66 1.20
CA ASP A 61 15.55 -6.68 2.16
C ASP A 61 14.95 -5.29 1.94
N ALA A 62 14.78 -4.87 0.68
CA ALA A 62 14.11 -3.60 0.34
C ALA A 62 12.64 -3.62 0.77
N LEU A 63 11.94 -4.75 0.62
CA LEU A 63 10.58 -4.93 1.08
C LEU A 63 10.49 -4.78 2.62
N TYR A 64 11.36 -5.46 3.37
CA TYR A 64 11.43 -5.30 4.84
C TYR A 64 11.81 -3.89 5.27
N ARG A 65 12.79 -3.26 4.62
CA ARG A 65 13.17 -1.89 4.94
C ARG A 65 12.00 -0.93 4.74
N THR A 66 11.21 -1.15 3.68
CA THR A 66 10.08 -0.31 3.30
C THR A 66 8.85 -0.53 4.18
N PHE A 67 8.40 -1.77 4.33
CA PHE A 67 7.14 -2.11 5.00
C PHE A 67 7.37 -2.73 6.39
N GLY A 68 8.60 -2.71 6.89
CA GLY A 68 8.95 -3.12 8.26
C GLY A 68 8.48 -2.16 9.34
N GLY A 69 7.79 -1.07 8.96
CA GLY A 69 7.23 -0.10 9.89
C GLY A 69 8.26 0.84 10.51
N ARG A 70 9.31 1.23 9.76
CA ARG A 70 10.27 2.25 10.21
C ARG A 70 10.35 3.45 9.29
N ILE A 71 10.07 3.28 8.01
CA ILE A 71 10.10 4.35 7.03
C ILE A 71 8.69 4.56 6.46
N ASP A 72 8.44 5.77 5.97
CA ASP A 72 7.24 6.03 5.18
C ASP A 72 7.45 5.54 3.74
N PRO A 73 6.66 4.56 3.25
CA PRO A 73 6.79 4.07 1.89
C PRO A 73 6.41 5.15 0.88
N HIS A 74 7.03 5.10 -0.30
CA HIS A 74 6.55 5.89 -1.44
C HIS A 74 5.27 5.28 -2.00
N LEU A 75 4.41 6.12 -2.60
CA LEU A 75 3.15 5.69 -3.20
C LEU A 75 3.38 4.55 -4.20
N SER A 76 4.38 4.67 -5.07
CA SER A 76 4.69 3.63 -6.07
C SER A 76 4.98 2.27 -5.46
N ARG A 77 5.67 2.23 -4.31
CA ARG A 77 5.98 0.98 -3.60
C ARG A 77 4.71 0.41 -2.96
N THR A 78 3.87 1.25 -2.38
CA THR A 78 2.60 0.84 -1.78
C THR A 78 1.66 0.23 -2.82
N LEU A 79 1.54 0.84 -4.01
CA LEU A 79 0.72 0.30 -5.10
C LEU A 79 1.27 -1.04 -5.64
N LYS A 80 2.59 -1.19 -5.76
CA LYS A 80 3.23 -2.47 -6.11
C LYS A 80 2.95 -3.56 -5.06
N LEU A 81 2.95 -3.18 -3.77
CA LEU A 81 2.62 -4.11 -2.69
C LEU A 81 1.15 -4.56 -2.79
N PHE A 82 0.20 -3.65 -3.02
CA PHE A 82 -1.21 -4.01 -3.24
C PHE A 82 -1.37 -4.99 -4.40
N GLY A 83 -0.69 -4.71 -5.50
CA GLY A 83 -0.57 -5.63 -6.62
C GLY A 83 -0.01 -7.00 -6.29
N ALA A 84 1.04 -7.04 -5.48
CA ALA A 84 1.62 -8.27 -4.98
C ALA A 84 0.66 -9.06 -4.06
N LEU A 85 -0.33 -8.39 -3.48
CA LEU A 85 -1.36 -8.97 -2.60
C LEU A 85 -2.68 -9.28 -3.34
N ASN A 86 -2.76 -9.04 -4.67
CA ASN A 86 -4.00 -9.16 -5.46
C ASN A 86 -5.15 -8.30 -4.90
N VAL A 87 -4.82 -7.12 -4.37
CA VAL A 87 -5.79 -6.09 -4.00
C VAL A 87 -5.46 -4.80 -4.74
N LYS A 88 -6.42 -3.89 -4.84
CA LYS A 88 -6.23 -2.57 -5.45
C LYS A 88 -6.87 -1.48 -4.61
N ALA A 89 -6.36 -0.26 -4.79
CA ALA A 89 -6.91 0.92 -4.15
C ALA A 89 -8.15 1.42 -4.93
N ARG A 90 -9.16 1.86 -4.20
CA ARG A 90 -10.32 2.59 -4.71
C ARG A 90 -10.53 3.81 -3.82
N ILE A 91 -10.72 4.97 -4.44
CA ILE A 91 -10.93 6.22 -3.70
C ILE A 91 -12.42 6.49 -3.58
N VAL A 92 -12.89 6.73 -2.37
CA VAL A 92 -14.32 7.01 -2.10
C VAL A 92 -14.46 8.37 -1.46
N PRO A 93 -15.56 9.09 -1.72
CA PRO A 93 -15.83 10.34 -1.02
C PRO A 93 -16.10 10.07 0.46
N GLU A 94 -15.75 11.03 1.29
CA GLU A 94 -16.35 11.22 2.61
C GLU A 94 -17.51 12.22 2.51
N THR A 95 -18.23 12.43 3.62
CA THR A 95 -19.37 13.35 3.67
C THR A 95 -18.99 14.74 3.16
N ASP A 96 -19.83 15.32 2.29
CA ASP A 96 -19.64 16.62 1.64
C ASP A 96 -18.41 16.74 0.72
N SER A 97 -17.88 15.62 0.23
CA SER A 97 -16.84 15.60 -0.80
C SER A 97 -17.39 15.53 -2.21
N SER A 98 -16.59 15.97 -3.18
CA SER A 98 -16.92 15.89 -4.60
C SER A 98 -16.79 14.46 -5.09
N GLU A 99 -17.91 13.86 -5.51
CA GLU A 99 -17.94 12.56 -6.19
C GLU A 99 -17.03 12.53 -7.42
N ALA A 100 -16.92 13.66 -8.14
CA ALA A 100 -16.05 13.77 -9.32
C ALA A 100 -14.56 13.59 -8.96
N ILE A 101 -14.11 14.14 -7.83
CA ILE A 101 -12.73 13.97 -7.36
C ILE A 101 -12.46 12.50 -7.01
N ALA A 102 -13.38 11.87 -6.27
CA ALA A 102 -13.24 10.47 -5.89
C ALA A 102 -13.24 9.52 -7.11
N ALA A 103 -14.09 9.80 -8.10
CA ALA A 103 -14.14 9.06 -9.36
C ALA A 103 -12.85 9.22 -10.17
N SER A 104 -12.38 10.45 -10.37
CA SER A 104 -11.13 10.74 -11.09
C SER A 104 -9.92 10.09 -10.42
N LEU A 105 -9.80 10.20 -9.10
CA LEU A 105 -8.73 9.54 -8.36
C LEU A 105 -8.87 8.01 -8.39
N SER A 106 -10.08 7.47 -8.33
CA SER A 106 -10.30 6.02 -8.47
C SER A 106 -9.85 5.50 -9.81
N GLU A 107 -10.11 6.22 -10.90
CA GLU A 107 -9.63 5.87 -12.24
C GLU A 107 -8.10 5.93 -12.31
N ALA A 108 -7.49 6.99 -11.78
CA ALA A 108 -6.04 7.16 -11.78
C ALA A 108 -5.32 6.08 -10.93
N PHE A 109 -5.95 5.63 -9.85
CA PHE A 109 -5.47 4.55 -8.98
C PHE A 109 -5.90 3.16 -9.48
N ASP A 110 -6.72 3.07 -10.54
CA ASP A 110 -7.10 1.79 -11.10
C ASP A 110 -5.89 1.14 -11.77
N ARG A 111 -5.66 -0.11 -11.38
CA ARG A 111 -4.51 -0.94 -11.79
C ARG A 111 -3.20 -0.43 -11.20
N GLU A 112 -2.24 -1.35 -11.05
CA GLU A 112 -0.95 -1.13 -10.38
C GLU A 112 0.03 -0.26 -11.19
N LYS A 113 -0.41 0.92 -11.65
CA LYS A 113 0.35 1.85 -12.49
C LYS A 113 0.67 3.14 -11.71
N PRO A 114 1.79 3.19 -10.95
CA PRO A 114 2.14 4.35 -10.14
C PRO A 114 2.17 5.68 -10.90
N ALA A 115 2.63 5.68 -12.15
CA ALA A 115 2.68 6.89 -12.98
C ALA A 115 1.28 7.49 -13.20
N MET A 116 0.25 6.66 -13.43
CA MET A 116 -1.12 7.13 -13.59
C MET A 116 -1.66 7.72 -12.29
N ALA A 117 -1.41 7.07 -11.16
CA ALA A 117 -1.81 7.59 -9.85
C ALA A 117 -1.15 8.95 -9.55
N ILE A 118 0.14 9.10 -9.83
CA ILE A 118 0.88 10.36 -9.65
C ILE A 118 0.34 11.47 -10.56
N LEU A 119 0.01 11.15 -11.82
CA LEU A 119 -0.60 12.10 -12.76
C LEU A 119 -2.01 12.51 -12.30
N GLY A 120 -2.86 11.57 -11.91
CA GLY A 120 -4.21 11.89 -11.43
C GLY A 120 -4.21 12.72 -10.14
N LEU A 121 -3.28 12.47 -9.21
CA LEU A 121 -3.08 13.37 -8.06
C LEU A 121 -2.72 14.79 -8.51
N SER A 122 -1.91 14.92 -9.57
CA SER A 122 -1.53 16.23 -10.11
C SER A 122 -2.69 16.96 -10.77
N GLU A 123 -3.49 16.25 -11.56
CA GLU A 123 -4.66 16.80 -12.24
C GLU A 123 -5.68 17.33 -11.22
N VAL A 124 -6.01 16.53 -10.21
CA VAL A 124 -6.90 16.95 -9.11
C VAL A 124 -6.32 18.15 -8.35
N VAL A 125 -5.03 18.12 -8.00
CA VAL A 125 -4.42 19.27 -7.30
C VAL A 125 -4.46 20.54 -8.16
N LYS A 126 -4.32 20.44 -9.48
CA LYS A 126 -4.38 21.58 -10.41
C LYS A 126 -5.80 22.09 -10.64
N SER A 127 -6.83 21.25 -10.50
CA SER A 127 -8.24 21.68 -10.59
C SER A 127 -8.75 22.36 -9.33
N GLU A 128 -8.01 22.27 -8.22
CA GLU A 128 -8.38 22.86 -6.92
C GLU A 128 -7.85 24.29 -6.74
N ASN A 129 -8.42 25.02 -5.78
CA ASN A 129 -7.78 26.23 -5.25
C ASN A 129 -6.54 25.84 -4.43
N VAL A 130 -5.37 25.83 -5.07
CA VAL A 130 -4.10 25.38 -4.48
C VAL A 130 -3.73 26.19 -3.24
N SER A 131 -4.06 27.48 -3.16
CA SER A 131 -3.80 28.29 -1.96
C SER A 131 -4.62 27.82 -0.77
N ALA A 132 -5.92 27.57 -0.96
CA ALA A 132 -6.79 27.02 0.08
C ALA A 132 -6.43 25.57 0.44
N LEU A 133 -6.01 24.76 -0.54
CA LEU A 133 -5.52 23.40 -0.31
C LEU A 133 -4.22 23.39 0.50
N ALA A 134 -3.27 24.26 0.19
CA ALA A 134 -2.02 24.40 0.93
C ALA A 134 -2.27 24.76 2.40
N LEU A 135 -3.23 25.68 2.65
CA LEU A 135 -3.66 26.05 4.00
C LEU A 135 -4.23 24.83 4.76
N ARG A 136 -5.15 24.07 4.16
CA ARG A 136 -5.71 22.83 4.75
C ARG A 136 -4.63 21.79 5.08
N LEU A 137 -3.62 21.69 4.23
CA LEU A 137 -2.50 20.76 4.40
C LEU A 137 -1.44 21.23 5.41
N GLY A 138 -1.48 22.50 5.83
CA GLY A 138 -0.46 23.10 6.70
C GLY A 138 0.92 23.17 6.05
N ILE A 139 1.00 23.33 4.73
CA ILE A 139 2.27 23.42 3.99
C ILE A 139 2.30 24.62 3.04
N MET A 140 3.49 25.01 2.58
CA MET A 140 3.61 26.06 1.57
C MET A 140 3.01 25.61 0.23
N ARG A 141 2.38 26.55 -0.49
CA ARG A 141 1.89 26.33 -1.86
C ARG A 141 2.97 25.79 -2.81
N THR A 142 4.21 26.26 -2.67
CA THR A 142 5.35 25.76 -3.45
C THR A 142 5.66 24.29 -3.14
N THR A 143 5.47 23.84 -1.90
CA THR A 143 5.59 22.42 -1.50
C THR A 143 4.50 21.56 -2.12
N VAL A 144 3.27 22.09 -2.27
CA VAL A 144 2.18 21.39 -2.97
C VAL A 144 2.61 21.08 -4.41
N TYR A 145 3.09 22.07 -5.17
CA TYR A 145 3.53 21.85 -6.55
C TYR A 145 4.75 20.92 -6.66
N LYS A 146 5.72 21.03 -5.74
CA LYS A 146 6.88 20.13 -5.74
C LYS A 146 6.49 18.68 -5.47
N THR A 147 5.49 18.45 -4.62
CA THR A 147 5.09 17.10 -4.20
C THR A 147 4.07 16.47 -5.14
N PHE A 148 3.10 17.25 -5.62
CA PHE A 148 1.96 16.79 -6.43
C PHE A 148 1.96 17.37 -7.85
N GLY A 149 3.12 17.81 -8.34
CA GLY A 149 3.27 18.35 -9.70
C GLY A 149 3.24 17.30 -10.82
N GLY A 150 3.19 16.01 -10.48
CA GLY A 150 3.12 14.90 -11.43
C GLY A 150 4.48 14.26 -11.76
N THR A 151 5.58 14.80 -11.24
CA THR A 151 6.95 14.34 -11.55
C THR A 151 7.67 13.66 -10.38
N VAL A 152 7.13 13.82 -9.17
CA VAL A 152 7.67 13.23 -7.94
C VAL A 152 6.78 12.08 -7.51
N ASP A 153 7.38 10.98 -7.04
CA ASP A 153 6.69 9.90 -6.34
C ASP A 153 6.50 10.30 -4.87
N PRO A 154 5.30 10.74 -4.46
CA PRO A 154 5.10 11.24 -3.10
C PRO A 154 5.18 10.11 -2.08
N GLN A 155 5.58 10.45 -0.86
CA GLN A 155 5.47 9.50 0.24
C GLN A 155 4.00 9.28 0.63
N LEU A 156 3.66 8.10 1.15
CA LEU A 156 2.28 7.70 1.43
C LEU A 156 1.61 8.67 2.41
N HIS A 157 2.32 9.16 3.44
CA HIS A 157 1.72 10.12 4.37
C HIS A 157 1.25 11.41 3.67
N ARG A 158 1.98 11.87 2.64
CA ARG A 158 1.60 13.07 1.87
C ARG A 158 0.32 12.83 1.11
N VAL A 159 0.18 11.65 0.50
CA VAL A 159 -1.03 11.25 -0.23
C VAL A 159 -2.22 11.15 0.72
N LEU A 160 -2.06 10.53 1.88
CA LEU A 160 -3.13 10.40 2.86
C LEU A 160 -3.56 11.76 3.45
N ASN A 161 -2.61 12.67 3.70
CA ASN A 161 -2.93 14.03 4.12
C ASN A 161 -3.68 14.81 3.02
N LEU A 162 -3.31 14.60 1.74
CA LEU A 162 -4.05 15.15 0.60
C LEU A 162 -5.47 14.62 0.54
N PHE A 163 -5.66 13.31 0.73
CA PHE A 163 -6.98 12.69 0.77
C PHE A 163 -7.85 13.24 1.90
N ALA A 164 -7.30 13.37 3.11
CA ALA A 164 -7.98 14.01 4.24
C ALA A 164 -8.37 15.46 3.91
N ALA A 165 -7.47 16.25 3.30
CA ALA A 165 -7.78 17.62 2.90
C ALA A 165 -8.92 17.67 1.87
N LEU A 166 -8.92 16.75 0.89
CA LEU A 166 -9.96 16.61 -0.14
C LEU A 166 -11.23 15.90 0.35
N LYS A 167 -11.28 15.48 1.62
CA LYS A 167 -12.38 14.67 2.19
C LYS A 167 -12.67 13.42 1.36
N VAL A 168 -11.64 12.76 0.85
CA VAL A 168 -11.75 11.45 0.22
C VAL A 168 -10.92 10.47 1.02
N ARG A 169 -11.19 9.18 0.88
CA ARG A 169 -10.39 8.15 1.55
C ARG A 169 -10.09 6.97 0.65
N LEU A 170 -8.99 6.32 0.97
CA LEU A 170 -8.56 5.13 0.28
C LEU A 170 -9.24 3.89 0.90
N THR A 171 -9.97 3.17 0.06
CA THR A 171 -10.46 1.81 0.33
C THR A 171 -9.64 0.80 -0.45
N ILE A 172 -9.62 -0.44 0.04
CA ILE A 172 -8.95 -1.56 -0.62
C ILE A 172 -10.00 -2.58 -1.00
N GLU A 173 -9.93 -3.07 -2.24
CA GLU A 173 -10.79 -4.14 -2.75
C GLU A 173 -9.97 -5.25 -3.41
N PRO A 174 -10.45 -6.50 -3.41
CA PRO A 174 -9.80 -7.58 -4.15
C PRO A 174 -9.75 -7.27 -5.66
N THR A 175 -8.65 -7.63 -6.31
CA THR A 175 -8.54 -7.48 -7.76
C THR A 175 -9.40 -8.53 -8.46
N THR A 176 -10.25 -8.11 -9.41
CA THR A 176 -11.15 -9.00 -10.19
C THR A 176 -10.41 -10.00 -11.07
N ARG A 177 -9.17 -9.69 -11.47
CA ARG A 177 -8.25 -10.59 -12.17
C ARG A 177 -7.01 -10.82 -11.30
N PRO A 178 -7.05 -11.78 -10.36
CA PRO A 178 -5.86 -12.11 -9.58
C PRO A 178 -4.77 -12.60 -10.53
N LYS A 179 -3.54 -12.11 -10.35
CA LYS A 179 -2.39 -12.67 -11.08
C LYS A 179 -2.25 -14.12 -10.59
N ILE A 180 -2.36 -15.09 -11.50
CA ILE A 180 -2.11 -16.51 -11.20
C ILE A 180 -0.64 -16.62 -10.80
N ARG A 181 -0.38 -17.08 -9.58
CA ARG A 181 0.98 -17.20 -9.03
C ARG A 181 1.12 -18.54 -8.33
N ALA A 182 2.33 -19.09 -8.37
CA ALA A 182 2.62 -20.34 -7.69
C ALA A 182 2.22 -20.26 -6.20
N PRO A 183 1.55 -21.28 -5.66
CA PRO A 183 1.10 -21.28 -4.27
C PRO A 183 2.29 -21.01 -3.35
N ARG A 184 2.11 -20.10 -2.39
CA ARG A 184 3.20 -19.70 -1.50
C ARG A 184 3.50 -20.85 -0.52
N PRO A 185 4.72 -21.40 -0.47
CA PRO A 185 5.06 -22.48 0.46
C PRO A 185 4.73 -22.09 1.89
N LYS A 186 4.23 -23.05 2.68
CA LYS A 186 3.91 -22.88 4.12
C LYS A 186 5.14 -22.36 4.87
N LEU A 187 4.92 -21.56 5.92
CA LEU A 187 6.01 -21.06 6.77
C LEU A 187 6.74 -22.29 7.36
N GLY A 188 7.98 -22.51 6.97
CA GLY A 188 8.77 -23.66 7.43
C GLY A 188 10.26 -23.36 7.31
N ARG A 189 11.05 -23.91 8.24
CA ARG A 189 12.51 -23.89 8.17
C ARG A 189 12.93 -24.55 6.86
N PRO A 190 13.92 -24.02 6.12
CA PRO A 190 14.48 -24.75 4.98
C PRO A 190 14.87 -26.17 5.43
N PRO A 191 14.69 -27.20 4.58
CA PRO A 191 15.13 -28.56 4.90
C PRO A 191 16.59 -28.50 5.36
N LYS A 192 16.90 -29.17 6.47
CA LYS A 192 18.28 -29.30 6.92
C LYS A 192 18.98 -30.13 5.84
N VAL A 193 19.83 -29.49 5.03
CA VAL A 193 20.71 -30.21 4.11
C VAL A 193 21.58 -31.09 5.00
N GLN A 194 21.31 -32.39 5.03
CA GLN A 194 22.28 -33.34 5.53
C GLN A 194 23.42 -33.31 4.52
N LEU A 195 24.52 -32.66 4.90
CA LEU A 195 25.80 -32.93 4.27
C LEU A 195 26.02 -34.43 4.52
N SER A 196 25.84 -35.23 3.47
CA SER A 196 26.30 -36.61 3.49
C SER A 196 27.81 -36.53 3.63
N ASP A 197 28.32 -37.04 4.75
CA ASP A 197 29.73 -37.36 4.90
C ASP A 197 30.05 -38.38 3.81
N SER A 198 30.67 -37.91 2.72
CA SER A 198 31.41 -38.76 1.80
C SER A 198 32.66 -39.20 2.55
N VAL A 199 32.49 -40.26 3.34
CA VAL A 199 33.54 -41.23 3.61
C VAL A 199 33.60 -42.12 2.38
N ASP A 200 34.76 -42.13 1.72
CA ASP A 200 35.33 -43.19 0.86
C ASP A 200 36.50 -42.51 0.12
N GLY A 201 37.75 -42.96 0.15
CA GLY A 201 38.42 -44.11 0.76
C GLY A 201 39.93 -43.94 0.52
#